data_AF-A0A3E1DZ46-F1
#
_entry.id   AF-A0A3E1DZ46-F1
#
_cell.length_a   1.000
_cell.length_b   1.000
_cell.length_c   1.000
_cell.angle_alpha   90.00
_cell.angle_beta   90.00
_cell.angle_gamma   90.00
#
_symmetry.space_group_name_H-M   'P 1'
#
loop_
_entity.id
_entity.type
_entity.pdbx_description
1 polymer ?
#
loop_
_entity_poly.entity_id
_entity_poly.type
_entity_poly.pdbx_seq_one_letter_code
_entity_poly.pdbx_strand_id
1 'polypeptide(L)'
;MIIMKNMRIQHANRFDRAGFTFNDLLMVVVVVGIVGMFVMPAFGKIEQLSSRRTMVRDMDKARLVVSVVQGAETGGVHIVDPSGSVKETLRRLSEGVVAGEGMFAGQTFRVRNSETDIEAISRFLRIEQGLLVYVGS
;
A
#
# COMPACT_ATOMS: atom_id res chain seq x y z
N MET A 1 67.40 -42.33 -24.54
CA MET A 1 67.13 -43.38 -23.53
C MET A 1 66.92 -42.65 -22.20
N ILE A 2 65.74 -42.86 -21.58
CA ILE A 2 65.36 -42.53 -20.19
C ILE A 2 65.09 -41.04 -19.88
N ILE A 3 64.01 -40.56 -19.25
CA ILE A 3 62.70 -41.05 -18.79
C ILE A 3 61.83 -39.77 -18.65
N MET A 4 60.57 -39.80 -19.09
CA MET A 4 59.53 -38.84 -18.69
C MET A 4 59.29 -38.90 -17.17
N LYS A 5 59.22 -37.76 -16.48
CA LYS A 5 58.49 -37.67 -15.22
C LYS A 5 57.57 -36.44 -15.20
N ASN A 6 56.34 -36.69 -15.60
CA ASN A 6 55.17 -35.92 -15.20
C ASN A 6 55.20 -35.69 -13.69
N MET A 7 55.19 -34.41 -13.28
CA MET A 7 54.70 -34.04 -11.95
C MET A 7 53.50 -33.12 -12.12
N ARG A 8 52.33 -33.73 -11.90
CA ARG A 8 51.03 -33.08 -11.77
C ARG A 8 51.12 -32.15 -10.56
N ILE A 9 51.01 -30.84 -10.78
CA ILE A 9 50.86 -29.89 -9.68
C ILE A 9 49.44 -30.08 -9.14
N GLN A 10 49.34 -30.76 -8.00
CA GLN A 10 48.09 -30.91 -7.26
C GLN A 10 47.76 -29.57 -6.60
N HIS A 11 46.65 -28.95 -7.01
CA HIS A 11 46.02 -27.86 -6.28
C HIS A 11 45.52 -28.39 -4.93
N ALA A 12 46.34 -28.26 -3.90
CA ALA A 12 45.88 -28.42 -2.53
C ALA A 12 45.23 -27.10 -2.08
N ASN A 13 43.92 -26.96 -2.29
CA ASN A 13 43.11 -26.06 -1.47
C ASN A 13 43.11 -26.62 -0.05
N ARG A 14 44.13 -26.24 0.74
CA ARG A 14 44.11 -26.42 2.19
C ARG A 14 43.04 -25.48 2.71
N PHE A 15 41.84 -26.01 2.93
CA PHE A 15 40.94 -25.40 3.89
C PHE A 15 41.58 -25.61 5.26
N ASP A 16 42.38 -24.64 5.67
CA ASP A 16 42.83 -24.53 7.05
C ASP A 16 41.57 -24.48 7.91
N ARG A 17 41.33 -25.56 8.65
CA ARG A 17 40.38 -25.57 9.77
C ARG A 17 41.03 -24.77 10.90
N ALA A 18 41.14 -23.46 10.71
CA ALA A 18 41.50 -22.54 11.77
C ALA A 18 40.37 -22.57 12.79
N GLY A 19 40.66 -23.09 13.99
CA GLY A 19 39.75 -22.97 15.12
C GLY A 19 39.50 -21.49 15.39
N PHE A 20 38.25 -21.14 15.68
CA PHE A 20 37.83 -19.77 15.91
C PHE A 20 38.58 -19.22 17.13
N THR A 21 39.50 -18.28 16.90
CA THR A 21 40.25 -17.66 18.00
C THR A 21 39.39 -16.58 18.65
N PHE A 22 39.65 -16.24 19.91
CA PHE A 22 38.94 -15.16 20.61
C PHE A 22 39.03 -13.82 19.87
N ASN A 23 40.17 -13.56 19.23
CA ASN A 23 40.37 -12.38 18.39
C ASN A 23 39.48 -12.38 17.14
N ASP A 24 39.28 -13.55 16.53
CA ASP A 24 38.40 -13.71 15.37
C ASP A 24 36.94 -13.44 15.75
N LEU A 25 36.51 -13.88 16.94
CA LEU A 25 35.18 -13.57 17.49
C LEU A 25 34.99 -12.07 17.73
N LEU A 26 35.99 -11.40 18.32
CA LEU A 26 35.95 -9.94 18.51
C LEU A 26 35.85 -9.20 17.17
N MET A 27 36.61 -9.63 16.16
CA MET A 27 36.57 -9.04 14.83
C MET A 27 35.18 -9.20 14.19
N VAL A 28 34.56 -10.38 14.29
CA VAL A 28 33.20 -10.61 13.76
C VAL A 28 32.17 -9.72 14.45
N VAL A 29 32.22 -9.58 15.78
CA VAL A 29 31.29 -8.70 16.52
C VAL A 29 31.44 -7.24 16.07
N VAL A 30 32.67 -6.77 15.88
CA VAL A 30 32.93 -5.40 15.37
C VAL A 30 32.37 -5.22 13.96
N VAL A 31 32.62 -6.17 13.06
CA VAL A 31 32.13 -6.09 11.67
C VAL A 31 30.60 -6.13 11.63
N VAL A 32 29.95 -7.03 12.39
CA VAL A 32 28.49 -7.11 12.46
C VAL A 32 27.89 -5.84 13.06
N GLY A 33 28.54 -5.24 14.06
CA GLY A 33 28.12 -3.96 14.65
C GLY A 33 28.15 -2.82 13.64
N ILE A 34 29.25 -2.70 12.86
CA ILE A 34 29.38 -1.69 11.81
C ILE A 34 28.35 -1.91 10.71
N VAL A 35 28.20 -3.14 10.20
CA VAL A 35 27.22 -3.47 9.16
C VAL A 35 25.79 -3.21 9.64
N GLY A 36 25.47 -3.55 10.90
CA GLY A 36 24.16 -3.31 11.51
C GLY A 36 23.75 -1.84 11.51
N MET A 37 24.69 -0.91 11.72
CA MET A 37 24.40 0.53 11.68
C MET A 37 23.95 1.02 10.30
N PHE A 38 24.41 0.39 9.21
CA PHE A 38 24.05 0.80 7.85
C PHE A 38 22.72 0.21 7.35
N VAL A 39 22.17 -0.81 8.01
CA VAL A 39 20.96 -1.53 7.55
C VAL A 39 19.66 -0.85 8.04
N MET A 40 19.68 -0.14 9.17
CA MET A 40 18.48 0.51 9.73
C MET A 40 17.84 1.65 8.89
N PRO A 41 18.59 2.58 8.23
CA PRO A 41 17.97 3.74 7.58
C PRO A 41 17.12 3.41 6.33
N ALA A 42 17.13 2.17 5.86
CA ALA A 42 16.32 1.73 4.72
C ALA A 42 14.86 1.39 5.10
N PHE A 43 14.61 0.85 6.30
CA PHE A 43 13.27 0.38 6.68
C PHE A 43 12.32 1.53 7.01
N GLY A 44 12.79 2.58 7.69
CA GLY A 44 11.95 3.74 8.02
C GLY A 44 11.45 4.53 6.80
N LYS A 45 12.21 4.54 5.70
CA LYS A 45 11.80 5.22 4.45
C LYS A 45 10.71 4.45 3.72
N ILE A 46 10.71 3.11 3.77
CA ILE A 46 9.71 2.28 3.09
C ILE A 46 8.34 2.43 3.77
N GLU A 47 8.32 2.50 5.10
CA GLU A 47 7.08 2.65 5.88
C GLU A 47 6.44 4.04 5.74
N GLN A 48 7.26 5.09 5.65
CA GLN A 48 6.77 6.44 5.35
C GLN A 48 6.26 6.57 3.91
N LEU A 49 6.94 5.92 2.95
CA LEU A 49 6.50 5.92 1.55
C LEU A 49 5.21 5.11 1.35
N SER A 50 5.05 3.97 2.03
CA SER A 50 3.82 3.18 1.98
C SER A 50 2.66 3.96 2.59
N SER A 51 2.85 4.57 3.76
CA SER A 51 1.82 5.36 4.45
C SER A 51 1.37 6.58 3.65
N ARG A 52 2.32 7.27 2.99
CA ARG A 52 2.00 8.41 2.12
C ARG A 52 1.25 7.96 0.87
N ARG A 53 1.67 6.84 0.26
CA ARG A 53 1.01 6.29 -0.93
C ARG A 53 -0.42 5.83 -0.61
N THR A 54 -0.64 5.20 0.55
CA THR A 54 -2.00 4.79 0.97
C THR A 54 -2.88 6.02 1.20
N MET A 55 -2.38 7.05 1.87
CA MET A 55 -3.15 8.28 2.11
C MET A 55 -3.58 8.96 0.80
N VAL A 56 -2.66 9.10 -0.17
CA VAL A 56 -2.98 9.70 -1.49
C VAL A 56 -4.04 8.87 -2.21
N ARG A 57 -3.90 7.53 -2.21
CA ARG A 57 -4.89 6.63 -2.82
C ARG A 57 -6.27 6.79 -2.18
N ASP A 58 -6.34 6.89 -0.86
CA ASP A 58 -7.61 6.99 -0.15
C ASP A 58 -8.27 8.37 -0.40
N MET A 59 -7.48 9.44 -0.53
CA MET A 59 -7.94 10.76 -0.98
C MET A 59 -8.47 10.74 -2.41
N ASP A 60 -7.78 10.09 -3.35
CA ASP A 60 -8.23 9.99 -4.75
C ASP A 60 -9.53 9.20 -4.86
N LYS A 61 -9.66 8.10 -4.11
CA LYS A 61 -10.92 7.36 -4.01
C LYS A 61 -12.05 8.22 -3.42
N ALA A 62 -11.77 9.04 -2.40
CA ALA A 62 -12.76 9.96 -1.83
C ALA A 62 -13.29 10.95 -2.88
N ARG A 63 -12.40 11.52 -3.69
CA ARG A 63 -12.76 12.44 -4.79
C ARG A 63 -13.60 11.75 -5.86
N LEU A 64 -13.21 10.53 -6.24
CA LEU A 64 -13.98 9.72 -7.19
C LEU A 64 -15.41 9.47 -6.68
N VAL A 65 -15.54 9.05 -5.42
CA VAL A 65 -16.85 8.82 -4.78
C VAL A 65 -17.72 10.07 -4.86
N VAL A 66 -17.19 11.22 -4.46
CA VAL A 66 -17.94 12.50 -4.50
C VAL A 66 -18.39 12.82 -5.92
N SER A 67 -17.51 12.65 -6.91
CA SER A 67 -17.86 12.87 -8.31
C SER A 67 -18.98 11.94 -8.79
N VAL A 68 -18.97 10.67 -8.38
CA VAL A 68 -20.01 9.71 -8.77
C VAL A 68 -21.33 10.02 -8.06
N VAL A 69 -21.29 10.36 -6.78
CA VAL A 69 -22.50 10.75 -6.03
C VAL A 69 -23.12 12.00 -6.65
N GLN A 70 -22.33 13.06 -6.91
CA GLN A 70 -22.86 14.26 -7.56
C GLN A 70 -23.41 14.00 -8.97
N GLY A 71 -22.78 13.11 -9.73
CA GLY A 71 -23.29 12.63 -11.02
C GLY A 71 -24.62 11.88 -10.89
N ALA A 72 -24.77 11.07 -9.86
CA ALA A 72 -26.01 10.37 -9.56
C ALA A 72 -27.13 11.34 -9.15
N GLU A 73 -26.82 12.30 -8.28
CA GLU A 73 -27.76 13.35 -7.83
C GLU A 73 -28.28 14.19 -9.01
N THR A 74 -27.40 14.58 -9.93
CA THR A 74 -27.81 15.27 -11.18
C THR A 74 -28.61 14.37 -12.12
N GLY A 75 -28.46 13.05 -12.01
CA GLY A 75 -29.31 12.06 -12.66
C GLY A 75 -30.61 11.75 -11.92
N GLY A 76 -30.96 12.50 -10.87
CA GLY A 76 -32.17 12.30 -10.08
C GLY A 76 -32.09 11.12 -9.10
N VAL A 77 -30.89 10.62 -8.81
CA VAL A 77 -30.66 9.51 -7.88
C VAL A 77 -30.09 10.03 -6.57
N HIS A 78 -30.90 9.98 -5.52
CA HIS A 78 -30.47 10.34 -4.17
C HIS A 78 -29.74 9.17 -3.50
N ILE A 79 -28.40 9.25 -3.45
CA ILE A 79 -27.56 8.20 -2.84
C ILE A 79 -27.23 8.54 -1.38
N VAL A 80 -27.20 9.82 -1.03
CA VAL A 80 -26.86 10.29 0.31
C VAL A 80 -27.85 9.75 1.33
N ASP A 81 -27.32 9.15 2.40
CA ASP A 81 -28.13 8.59 3.46
C ASP A 81 -28.87 9.70 4.24
N PRO A 82 -30.21 9.60 4.42
CA PRO A 82 -30.99 10.62 5.12
C PRO A 82 -30.60 10.85 6.58
N SER A 83 -29.97 9.86 7.22
CA SER A 83 -29.48 10.02 8.61
C SER A 83 -28.17 10.81 8.69
N GLY A 84 -27.57 11.17 7.55
CA GLY A 84 -26.29 11.88 7.48
C GLY A 84 -25.08 10.95 7.68
N SER A 85 -25.26 9.63 7.55
CA SER A 85 -24.16 8.67 7.70
C SER A 85 -23.35 8.55 6.41
N VAL A 86 -22.11 9.05 6.45
CA VAL A 86 -21.14 8.92 5.34
C VAL A 86 -20.88 7.45 5.02
N LYS A 87 -20.67 6.60 6.04
CA LYS A 87 -20.38 5.17 5.84
C LYS A 87 -21.54 4.45 5.17
N GLU A 88 -22.77 4.77 5.58
CA GLU A 88 -23.96 4.18 4.98
C GLU A 88 -24.15 4.63 3.52
N THR A 89 -23.90 5.91 3.24
CA THR A 89 -23.87 6.44 1.87
C THR A 89 -22.87 5.68 1.00
N LEU A 90 -21.66 5.40 1.53
CA LEU A 90 -20.64 4.63 0.82
C LEU A 90 -21.03 3.16 0.59
N ARG A 91 -21.73 2.53 1.54
CA ARG A 91 -22.25 1.16 1.38
C ARG A 91 -23.31 1.09 0.30
N ARG A 92 -24.29 2.01 0.32
CA ARG A 92 -25.32 2.13 -0.75
C ARG A 92 -24.69 2.35 -2.12
N LEU A 93 -23.69 3.23 -2.21
CA LEU A 93 -22.94 3.44 -3.44
C LEU A 93 -22.17 2.18 -3.90
N SER A 94 -21.75 1.33 -2.97
CA SER A 94 -21.03 0.08 -3.28
C SER A 94 -21.96 -1.03 -3.76
N GLU A 95 -23.18 -1.09 -3.23
CA GLU A 95 -24.25 -1.95 -3.72
C GLU A 95 -24.68 -1.53 -5.14
N GLY A 96 -24.67 -0.22 -5.39
CA GLY A 96 -24.96 0.39 -6.68
C GLY A 96 -26.42 0.80 -6.79
N VAL A 97 -26.65 2.00 -7.31
CA VAL A 97 -27.99 2.56 -7.43
C VAL A 97 -28.29 2.84 -8.91
N VAL A 98 -29.46 2.42 -9.37
CA VAL A 98 -29.88 2.60 -10.77
C VAL A 98 -30.69 3.88 -10.89
N ALA A 99 -30.37 4.69 -11.90
CA ALA A 99 -31.21 5.83 -12.25
C ALA A 99 -32.51 5.38 -12.89
N GLY A 100 -33.63 5.76 -12.29
CA GLY A 100 -34.96 5.46 -12.81
C GLY A 100 -35.40 6.40 -13.94
N GLU A 101 -34.90 7.63 -13.93
CA GLU A 101 -35.40 8.71 -14.79
C GLU A 101 -34.24 9.61 -15.29
N GLY A 102 -34.57 10.54 -16.19
CA GLY A 102 -33.63 11.53 -16.72
C GLY A 102 -32.65 10.98 -17.76
N MET A 103 -31.62 11.78 -18.08
CA MET A 103 -30.64 11.46 -19.14
C MET A 103 -29.76 10.23 -18.83
N PHE A 104 -29.78 9.77 -17.58
CA PHE A 104 -29.02 8.61 -17.12
C PHE A 104 -29.92 7.40 -16.81
N ALA A 105 -31.21 7.43 -17.18
CA ALA A 105 -32.12 6.32 -16.92
C ALA A 105 -31.54 4.96 -17.37
N GLY A 106 -31.61 3.96 -16.50
CA GLY A 106 -31.04 2.63 -16.71
C GLY A 106 -29.53 2.50 -16.43
N GLN A 107 -28.82 3.59 -16.13
CA GLN A 107 -27.42 3.54 -15.71
C GLN A 107 -27.30 3.19 -14.22
N THR A 108 -26.30 2.39 -13.86
CA THR A 108 -25.97 2.09 -12.45
C THR A 108 -24.80 2.93 -12.00
N PHE A 109 -25.02 3.78 -10.99
CA PHE A 109 -23.97 4.48 -10.27
C PHE A 109 -23.43 3.57 -9.17
N ARG A 110 -22.17 3.14 -9.32
CA ARG A 110 -21.52 2.26 -8.35
C ARG A 110 -20.03 2.56 -8.24
N VAL A 111 -19.53 2.57 -7.02
CA VAL A 111 -18.09 2.57 -6.74
C VAL A 111 -17.77 1.36 -5.86
N ARG A 112 -16.90 0.47 -6.34
CA ARG A 112 -16.54 -0.73 -5.58
C ARG A 112 -15.61 -0.37 -4.43
N ASN A 113 -16.15 -0.35 -3.22
CA ASN A 113 -15.37 -0.17 -1.99
C ASN A 113 -15.48 -1.44 -1.12
N SER A 114 -14.36 -1.88 -0.54
CA SER A 114 -14.40 -2.83 0.57
C SER A 114 -14.77 -2.10 1.88
N GLU A 115 -15.15 -2.85 2.91
CA GLU A 115 -15.41 -2.26 4.23
C GLU A 115 -14.18 -1.49 4.79
N THR A 116 -12.98 -2.01 4.51
CA THR A 116 -11.71 -1.35 4.84
C THR A 116 -11.51 -0.04 4.08
N ASP A 117 -11.90 0.03 2.80
CA ASP A 117 -11.86 1.26 2.01
C ASP A 117 -12.85 2.28 2.57
N ILE A 118 -14.06 1.85 2.94
CA ILE A 118 -15.10 2.72 3.52
C ILE A 118 -14.57 3.40 4.79
N GLU A 119 -13.95 2.64 5.69
CA GLU A 119 -13.31 3.18 6.90
C GLU A 119 -12.21 4.19 6.58
N ALA A 120 -11.36 3.91 5.60
CA ALA A 120 -10.24 4.77 5.24
C ALA A 120 -10.72 6.08 4.56
N ILE A 121 -11.63 5.96 3.60
CA ILE A 121 -12.13 7.06 2.76
C ILE A 121 -13.06 7.98 3.56
N SER A 122 -13.88 7.43 4.47
CA SER A 122 -14.84 8.21 5.28
C SER A 122 -14.18 9.35 6.08
N ARG A 123 -12.89 9.24 6.37
CA ARG A 123 -12.09 10.27 7.05
C ARG A 123 -11.98 11.56 6.23
N PHE A 124 -12.05 11.46 4.91
CA PHE A 124 -11.92 12.57 3.96
C PHE A 124 -13.28 13.06 3.43
N LEU A 125 -14.40 12.58 3.98
CA LEU A 125 -15.74 12.88 3.50
C LEU A 125 -16.63 13.43 4.61
N ARG A 126 -17.53 14.33 4.25
CA ARG A 126 -18.58 14.87 5.13
C ARG A 126 -19.89 14.99 4.35
N ILE A 127 -21.00 15.02 5.07
CA ILE A 127 -22.31 15.37 4.50
C ILE A 127 -22.64 16.77 4.97
N GLU A 128 -22.77 17.69 4.04
CA GLU A 128 -23.12 19.09 4.28
C GLU A 128 -24.35 19.43 3.46
N GLN A 129 -25.41 19.90 4.13
CA GLN A 129 -26.68 20.27 3.47
C GLN A 129 -27.27 19.13 2.61
N GLY A 130 -27.06 17.87 3.01
CA GLY A 130 -27.54 16.70 2.26
C GLY A 130 -26.65 16.31 1.07
N LEU A 131 -25.51 16.97 0.86
CA LEU A 131 -24.56 16.66 -0.19
C LEU A 131 -23.30 16.02 0.39
N LEU A 132 -22.77 15.00 -0.30
CA LEU A 132 -21.48 14.42 0.03
C LEU A 132 -20.35 15.33 -0.48
N VAL A 133 -19.50 15.81 0.44
CA VAL A 133 -18.39 16.72 0.15
C VAL A 133 -17.05 16.11 0.56
N TYR A 134 -16.00 16.45 -0.20
CA TYR A 134 -14.63 16.07 0.08
C TYR A 134 -13.95 17.13 0.97
N VAL A 135 -13.33 16.69 2.06
CA VAL A 135 -12.68 17.56 3.05
C VAL A 135 -11.18 17.27 3.25
N GLY A 136 -10.59 16.45 2.39
CA GLY A 136 -9.16 16.13 2.50
C GLY A 136 -8.27 17.29 2.05
N SER A 137 -7.43 17.80 2.95
CA SER A 137 -6.36 18.77 2.69
C SER A 137 -5.00 18.10 2.62
#